data_AF-A0A6J5FCS1-F1
#
_entry.id   AF-A0A6J5FCS1-F1
#
_cell.length_a   1.000
_cell.length_b   1.000
_cell.length_c   1.000
_cell.angle_alpha   90.00
_cell.angle_beta   90.00
_cell.angle_gamma   90.00
#
_symmetry.space_group_name_H-M   'P 1'
#
loop_
_entity.id
_entity.type
_entity.pdbx_description
1 polymer ?
#
loop_
_entity_poly.entity_id
_entity_poly.type
_entity_poly.pdbx_seq_one_letter_code
_entity_poly.pdbx_strand_id
1 'polypeptide(L)'
;MSHRLVALARQLASSPHTSLPQALSSAELKAAYRFFDKAQVDTDGVLAPHIAQTPYRMEQIPVVLAIQDTTEFNLTHLPATDGLGRCTGGNERGFLMHSMLAVSPEGLPLGVLGIKTWARPEGT
;
A
#
# COMPACT_ATOMS: atom_id res chain seq x y z
N MET A 1 -11.31 -3.83 14.46
CA MET A 1 -10.72 -3.81 13.11
C MET A 1 -9.26 -4.32 13.09
N SER A 2 -8.44 -3.96 14.08
CA SER A 2 -6.99 -4.28 14.12
C SER A 2 -6.62 -5.77 14.09
N HIS A 3 -7.31 -6.66 14.82
CA HIS A 3 -6.85 -8.06 14.95
C HIS A 3 -6.82 -8.82 13.62
N ARG A 4 -7.85 -8.66 12.77
CA ARG A 4 -7.90 -9.33 11.46
C ARG A 4 -6.86 -8.77 10.50
N LEU A 5 -6.70 -7.44 10.48
CA LEU A 5 -5.67 -6.77 9.68
C LEU A 5 -4.28 -7.26 10.06
N VAL A 6 -3.97 -7.31 11.36
CA VAL A 6 -2.67 -7.78 11.86
C VAL A 6 -2.45 -9.26 11.55
N ALA A 7 -3.46 -10.12 11.73
CA ALA A 7 -3.34 -11.54 11.40
C ALA A 7 -3.09 -11.75 9.90
N LEU A 8 -3.85 -11.06 9.03
CA LEU A 8 -3.67 -11.13 7.58
C LEU A 8 -2.30 -10.58 7.17
N ALA A 9 -1.89 -9.43 7.69
CA ALA A 9 -0.59 -8.84 7.39
C ALA A 9 0.57 -9.75 7.80
N ARG A 10 0.51 -10.40 8.97
CA ARG A 10 1.52 -11.38 9.40
C ARG A 10 1.58 -12.59 8.46
N GLN A 11 0.43 -13.09 8.04
CA GLN A 11 0.37 -14.22 7.12
C GLN A 11 0.91 -13.87 5.74
N LEU A 12 0.58 -12.70 5.21
CA LEU A 12 1.11 -12.24 3.92
C LEU A 12 2.60 -11.91 4.01
N ALA A 13 3.08 -11.40 5.16
CA ALA A 13 4.50 -11.11 5.38
C ALA A 13 5.40 -12.36 5.41
N SER A 14 4.86 -13.54 5.74
CA SER A 14 5.64 -14.79 5.71
C SER A 14 5.86 -15.32 4.29
N SER A 15 5.08 -14.84 3.30
CA SER A 15 5.17 -15.25 1.89
C SER A 15 4.74 -14.11 0.97
N PRO A 16 5.47 -12.98 0.94
CA PRO A 16 5.01 -11.74 0.30
C PRO A 16 4.90 -11.80 -1.23
N HIS A 17 5.47 -12.83 -1.85
CA HIS A 17 5.49 -13.04 -3.30
C HIS A 17 4.30 -13.88 -3.79
N THR A 18 3.50 -14.45 -2.90
CA THR A 18 2.40 -15.34 -3.26
C THR A 18 1.08 -14.58 -3.36
N SER A 19 0.18 -15.08 -4.21
CA SER A 19 -1.18 -14.56 -4.31
C SER A 19 -2.01 -14.90 -3.05
N LEU A 20 -3.10 -14.17 -2.80
CA LEU A 20 -4.00 -14.47 -1.67
C LEU A 20 -4.47 -15.95 -1.65
N PRO A 21 -4.87 -16.57 -2.78
CA PRO A 21 -5.27 -17.97 -2.78
C PRO A 21 -4.13 -18.96 -2.50
N GLN A 22 -2.87 -18.57 -2.73
CA GLN A 22 -1.69 -19.38 -2.41
C GLN A 22 -1.28 -19.23 -0.95
N ALA A 23 -1.45 -18.04 -0.36
CA ALA A 23 -1.05 -17.73 1.01
C ALA A 23 -2.05 -18.19 2.09
N LEU A 24 -3.31 -18.44 1.70
CA LEU A 24 -4.44 -18.60 2.62
C LEU A 24 -5.22 -19.90 2.35
N SER A 25 -5.72 -20.53 3.41
CA SER A 25 -6.72 -21.61 3.26
C SER A 25 -8.02 -21.07 2.68
N SER A 26 -8.91 -21.94 2.18
CA SER A 26 -10.19 -21.54 1.56
C SER A 26 -11.08 -20.70 2.50
N ALA A 27 -11.08 -21.02 3.80
CA ALA A 27 -11.85 -20.26 4.80
C ALA A 27 -11.24 -18.87 5.04
N GLU A 28 -9.91 -18.80 5.15
CA GLU A 28 -9.17 -17.54 5.33
C GLU A 28 -9.26 -16.65 4.10
N LEU A 29 -9.18 -17.23 2.90
CA LEU A 29 -9.32 -16.52 1.64
C LEU A 29 -10.69 -15.83 1.54
N LYS A 30 -11.77 -16.56 1.86
CA LYS A 30 -13.13 -15.98 1.90
C LYS A 30 -13.23 -14.87 2.95
N ALA A 31 -12.57 -15.02 4.09
CA ALA A 31 -12.52 -13.98 5.11
C ALA A 31 -11.70 -12.76 4.68
N ALA A 32 -10.61 -12.95 3.93
CA ALA A 32 -9.77 -11.88 3.39
C ALA A 32 -10.51 -11.06 2.34
N TYR A 33 -11.20 -11.71 1.38
CA TYR A 33 -12.03 -10.98 0.42
C TYR A 33 -13.14 -10.17 1.10
N ARG A 34 -13.86 -10.77 2.07
CA ARG A 34 -14.84 -10.04 2.89
C ARG A 34 -14.23 -8.93 3.74
N PHE A 35 -12.94 -9.00 4.04
CA PHE A 35 -12.25 -7.96 4.79
C PHE A 35 -11.93 -6.77 3.88
N PHE A 36 -11.36 -7.01 2.69
CA PHE A 36 -11.05 -5.98 1.72
C PHE A 36 -12.30 -5.32 1.08
N ASP A 37 -13.43 -6.00 1.06
CA ASP A 37 -14.70 -5.47 0.55
C ASP A 37 -15.40 -4.47 1.51
N LYS A 38 -14.86 -4.29 2.73
CA LYS A 38 -15.42 -3.33 3.69
C LYS A 38 -14.95 -1.93 3.38
N ALA A 39 -15.89 -1.00 3.18
CA ALA A 39 -15.60 0.42 2.99
C ALA A 39 -14.77 1.05 4.12
N GLN A 40 -14.80 0.51 5.34
CA GLN A 40 -13.97 0.99 6.45
C GLN A 40 -12.50 0.60 6.30
N VAL A 41 -12.18 -0.42 5.49
CA VAL A 41 -10.82 -0.90 5.20
C VAL A 41 -10.33 -0.16 3.95
N ASP A 42 -10.05 1.13 4.12
CA ASP A 42 -9.42 1.95 3.10
C ASP A 42 -7.91 2.12 3.36
N THR A 43 -7.22 2.72 2.41
CA THR A 43 -5.77 2.94 2.48
C THR A 43 -5.38 3.78 3.70
N ASP A 44 -6.15 4.83 3.99
CA ASP A 44 -5.88 5.74 5.11
C ASP A 44 -6.05 5.04 6.46
N GLY A 45 -7.14 4.29 6.65
CA GLY A 45 -7.41 3.54 7.88
C GLY A 45 -6.41 2.42 8.12
N VAL A 46 -5.91 1.78 7.07
CA VAL A 46 -4.84 0.76 7.16
C VAL A 46 -3.50 1.42 7.51
N LEU A 47 -3.14 2.54 6.87
CA LEU A 47 -1.84 3.18 7.05
C LEU A 47 -1.73 4.06 8.30
N ALA A 48 -2.84 4.66 8.76
CA ALA A 48 -2.87 5.55 9.92
C ALA A 48 -2.08 5.04 11.14
N PRO A 49 -2.27 3.79 11.63
CA PRO A 49 -1.49 3.29 12.75
C PRO A 49 0.00 3.13 12.42
N HIS A 50 0.37 2.83 11.17
CA HIS A 50 1.77 2.71 10.76
C HIS A 50 2.45 4.08 10.67
N ILE A 51 1.76 5.06 10.10
CA ILE A 51 2.22 6.46 10.02
C ILE A 51 2.40 7.02 11.42
N ALA A 52 1.45 6.77 12.33
CA ALA A 52 1.56 7.21 13.73
C ALA A 52 2.79 6.61 14.45
N GLN A 53 3.29 5.44 14.03
CA GLN A 53 4.51 4.83 14.59
C GLN A 53 5.81 5.42 14.02
N THR A 54 5.77 6.06 12.86
CA THR A 54 6.96 6.60 12.19
C THR A 54 7.60 7.76 12.98
N PRO A 55 6.86 8.78 13.49
CA PRO A 55 7.42 9.83 14.34
C PRO A 55 8.16 9.31 15.58
N TYR A 56 7.62 8.32 16.28
CA TYR A 56 8.29 7.75 17.45
C TYR A 56 9.66 7.16 17.12
N ARG A 57 9.81 6.55 15.92
CA ARG A 57 11.11 6.05 15.43
C ARG A 57 12.03 7.18 14.98
N MET A 58 11.48 8.23 14.37
CA MET A 58 12.22 9.42 13.96
C MET A 58 12.82 10.16 15.15
N GLU A 59 12.09 10.26 16.26
CA GLU A 59 12.56 10.91 17.50
C GLU A 59 13.81 10.25 18.10
N GLN A 60 14.11 9.01 17.73
CA GLN A 60 15.29 8.29 18.23
C GLN A 60 16.59 8.66 17.48
N ILE A 61 16.51 9.45 16.41
CA ILE A 61 17.67 9.84 15.60
C ILE A 61 17.72 11.35 15.34
N PRO A 62 18.92 11.96 15.25
CA PRO A 62 19.06 13.41 15.17
C PRO A 62 18.70 13.99 13.79
N VAL A 63 18.84 13.20 12.71
CA VAL A 63 18.56 13.62 11.33
C VAL A 63 17.76 12.54 10.64
N VAL A 64 16.68 12.93 9.96
CA VAL A 64 15.83 12.05 9.16
C VAL A 64 15.75 12.61 7.74
N LEU A 65 15.89 11.73 6.75
CA LEU A 65 15.65 12.02 5.34
C LEU A 65 14.21 11.64 5.01
N ALA A 66 13.42 12.61 4.53
CA ALA A 66 12.09 12.37 3.99
C ALA A 66 12.18 12.18 2.48
N ILE A 67 12.40 10.94 2.04
CA ILE A 67 12.55 10.60 0.62
C ILE A 67 11.16 10.52 0.00
N GLN A 68 10.99 11.16 -1.16
CA GLN A 68 9.73 11.18 -1.89
C GLN A 68 9.92 10.77 -3.34
N ASP A 69 8.98 9.98 -3.84
CA ASP A 69 8.93 9.62 -5.25
C ASP A 69 7.49 9.26 -5.67
N THR A 70 7.25 9.24 -6.99
CA THR A 70 5.99 8.82 -7.58
C THR A 70 6.22 7.61 -8.47
N THR A 71 5.48 6.52 -8.21
CA THR A 71 5.48 5.33 -9.06
C THR A 71 4.10 5.10 -9.67
N GLU A 72 4.07 4.38 -10.80
CA GLU A 72 2.85 4.00 -11.49
C GLU A 72 2.62 2.48 -11.35
N PHE A 73 1.39 2.09 -11.01
CA PHE A 73 0.97 0.70 -10.94
C PHE A 73 0.22 0.33 -12.22
N ASN A 74 0.87 -0.40 -13.13
CA ASN A 74 0.25 -0.90 -14.36
C ASN A 74 -0.60 -2.15 -14.07
N LEU A 75 -1.92 -2.01 -14.24
CA LEU A 75 -2.92 -3.07 -14.04
C LEU A 75 -3.68 -3.41 -15.33
N THR A 76 -3.12 -3.09 -16.51
CA THR A 76 -3.74 -3.34 -17.82
C THR A 76 -4.16 -4.80 -18.03
N HIS A 77 -3.46 -5.73 -17.40
CA HIS A 77 -3.72 -7.17 -17.45
C HIS A 77 -4.93 -7.62 -16.60
N LEU A 78 -5.55 -6.72 -15.83
CA LEU A 78 -6.73 -6.97 -15.00
C LEU A 78 -7.96 -6.24 -15.57
N PRO A 79 -8.64 -6.79 -16.58
CA PRO A 79 -9.72 -6.10 -17.29
C PRO A 79 -10.97 -5.86 -16.43
N ALA A 80 -11.10 -6.54 -15.29
CA ALA A 80 -12.21 -6.37 -14.35
C ALA A 80 -11.93 -5.30 -13.27
N THR A 81 -10.78 -4.62 -13.33
CA THR A 81 -10.43 -3.57 -12.36
C THR A 81 -10.96 -2.22 -12.82
N ASP A 82 -11.91 -1.68 -12.05
CA ASP A 82 -12.50 -0.37 -12.27
C ASP A 82 -11.64 0.77 -11.69
N GLY A 83 -11.95 2.01 -12.08
CA GLY A 83 -11.33 3.22 -11.52
C GLY A 83 -9.88 3.48 -11.96
N LEU A 84 -9.38 2.75 -12.94
CA LEU A 84 -8.04 2.93 -13.50
C LEU A 84 -7.98 4.13 -14.46
N GLY A 85 -6.88 4.88 -14.38
CA GLY A 85 -6.54 5.99 -15.27
C GLY A 85 -5.40 5.64 -16.23
N ARG A 86 -4.90 6.64 -16.96
CA ARG A 86 -3.78 6.48 -17.89
C ARG A 86 -2.42 6.51 -17.18
N CYS A 87 -1.57 5.54 -17.49
CA CYS A 87 -0.14 5.55 -17.16
C CYS A 87 0.67 6.28 -18.25
N THR A 88 1.95 6.53 -17.98
CA THR A 88 2.86 7.27 -18.87
C THR A 88 3.17 6.49 -20.17
N GLY A 89 3.07 5.16 -20.17
CA GLY A 89 3.29 4.28 -21.33
C GLY A 89 2.22 4.29 -22.43
N GLY A 90 1.31 5.28 -22.45
CA GLY A 90 0.36 5.52 -23.53
C GLY A 90 -0.92 4.67 -23.47
N ASN A 91 -0.80 3.35 -23.60
CA ASN A 91 -1.94 2.42 -23.58
C ASN A 91 -2.11 1.67 -22.24
N GLU A 92 -1.19 1.90 -21.31
CA GLU A 92 -1.22 1.27 -20.00
C GLU A 92 -2.26 1.93 -19.09
N ARG A 93 -2.98 1.08 -18.34
CA ARG A 93 -4.06 1.46 -17.42
C ARG A 93 -3.65 1.13 -16.00
N GLY A 94 -3.84 2.08 -15.08
CA GLY A 94 -3.31 1.98 -13.74
C GLY A 94 -3.66 3.14 -12.83
N PHE A 95 -2.91 3.26 -11.73
CA PHE A 95 -2.97 4.41 -10.84
C PHE A 95 -1.56 4.82 -10.42
N LEU A 96 -1.43 6.05 -9.93
CA LEU A 96 -0.18 6.60 -9.42
C LEU A 96 -0.17 6.52 -7.89
N MET A 97 1.00 6.27 -7.32
CA MET A 97 1.25 6.34 -5.89
C MET A 97 2.43 7.27 -5.64
N HIS A 98 2.16 8.37 -4.95
CA HIS A 98 3.20 9.23 -4.39
C HIS A 98 3.43 8.84 -2.93
N SER A 99 4.64 8.47 -2.57
CA SER A 99 4.99 8.06 -1.22
C SER A 99 6.04 9.00 -0.62
N MET A 100 6.01 9.11 0.70
CA MET A 100 7.07 9.76 1.50
C MET A 100 7.56 8.74 2.53
N LEU A 101 8.85 8.42 2.47
CA LEU A 101 9.51 7.45 3.35
C LEU A 101 10.54 8.16 4.24
N ALA A 102 10.45 7.94 5.54
CA ALA A 102 11.46 8.38 6.50
C ALA A 102 12.61 7.38 6.55
N VAL A 103 13.84 7.86 6.38
CA VAL A 103 15.06 7.04 6.35
C VAL A 103 16.18 7.76 7.13
N SER A 104 17.05 7.03 7.82
CA SER A 104 18.26 7.61 8.42
C SER A 104 19.31 7.98 7.35
N PRO A 105 20.31 8.83 7.66
CA PRO A 105 21.41 9.11 6.74
C PRO A 105 22.19 7.87 6.29
N GLU A 106 22.21 6.82 7.11
CA GLU A 106 22.86 5.53 6.84
C GLU A 106 21.98 4.56 6.02
N GLY A 107 20.75 4.97 5.69
CA GLY A 107 19.83 4.18 4.87
C GLY A 107 18.88 3.27 5.66
N LEU A 108 18.78 3.41 6.99
CA LEU A 108 17.83 2.62 7.78
C LEU A 108 16.39 3.12 7.57
N PRO A 109 15.44 2.29 7.11
CA PRO A 109 14.04 2.70 6.96
C PRO A 109 13.36 2.88 8.32
N LEU A 110 12.79 4.07 8.56
CA LEU A 110 12.06 4.42 9.78
C LEU A 110 10.54 4.34 9.59
N GLY A 111 10.07 4.21 8.35
CA GLY A 111 8.67 3.98 8.03
C GLY A 111 8.08 5.03 7.10
N VAL A 112 6.80 4.83 6.78
CA VAL A 112 6.05 5.69 5.85
C VAL A 112 5.54 6.91 6.61
N LEU A 113 5.69 8.09 5.99
CA LEU A 113 5.15 9.37 6.46
C LEU A 113 3.80 9.70 5.83
N GLY A 114 3.59 9.27 4.59
CA GLY A 114 2.34 9.43 3.89
C GLY A 114 2.37 8.76 2.52
N ILE A 115 1.19 8.39 2.05
CA ILE A 115 0.98 7.87 0.69
C ILE A 115 -0.26 8.58 0.13
N LYS A 116 -0.19 8.96 -1.13
CA LYS A 116 -1.33 9.46 -1.90
C LYS A 116 -1.46 8.65 -3.18
N THR A 117 -2.66 8.14 -3.44
CA THR A 117 -2.98 7.46 -4.68
C THR A 117 -3.96 8.28 -5.51
N TRP A 118 -3.83 8.20 -6.85
CA TRP A 118 -4.82 8.78 -7.76
C TRP A 118 -4.77 8.10 -9.13
N ALA A 119 -5.91 8.09 -9.80
CA ALA A 119 -5.98 7.78 -11.23
C ALA A 119 -5.84 9.07 -12.02
N ARG A 120 -5.03 9.07 -13.09
CA ARG A 120 -4.98 10.19 -14.02
C ARG A 120 -6.30 10.24 -14.82
N PRO A 121 -6.97 11.40 -14.91
CA PRO A 121 -8.18 11.51 -15.72
C PRO A 121 -7.90 11.17 -17.18
N GLU A 122 -8.90 10.67 -17.89
CA GLU A 122 -8.86 10.59 -19.35
C GLU A 122 -8.67 12.01 -19.89
N GLY A 123 -7.73 12.19 -20.82
CA GLY A 123 -7.53 13.49 -21.47
C GLY A 123 -8.82 13.93 -22.16
N THR A 124 -9.15 15.22 -22.06
CA THR A 124 -10.19 15.83 -22.91
C THR A 124 -9.71 15.96 -24.34
#